data_AF-A0A2R8C3G7-F1
#
_entry.id   AF-A0A2R8C3G7-F1
#
_cell.length_a   1.000
_cell.length_b   1.000
_cell.length_c   1.000
_cell.angle_alpha   90.00
_cell.angle_beta   90.00
_cell.angle_gamma   90.00
#
_symmetry.space_group_name_H-M   'P 1'
#
loop_
_entity.id
_entity.type
_entity.pdbx_description
1 polymer ?
#
loop_
_entity_poly.entity_id
_entity_poly.type
_entity_poly.pdbx_seq_one_letter_code
_entity_poly.pdbx_strand_id
1 'polypeptide(L)'
;MSEKKKMLDPEGVKATVIDSYKPEGALFGFLKELPLHSIVAPISLVLIVIFFVTSSDSGSLVIDTITAGGKMDAPVVQRVFWCTLEGLVAIALLLGGGLSALKGAAVSTGIPFTFVVLIMCYCLWLALKAEHKKL
;
A
#
# COMPACT_ATOMS: atom_id res chain seq x y z
N MET A 1 20.40 37.86 -10.84
CA MET A 1 19.04 38.29 -10.45
C MET A 1 17.93 37.57 -11.24
N SER A 2 18.21 37.07 -12.46
CA SER A 2 17.22 36.37 -13.32
C SER A 2 16.80 34.98 -12.80
N GLU A 3 17.72 34.18 -12.25
CA GLU A 3 17.42 32.83 -11.74
C GLU A 3 16.52 32.82 -10.50
N LYS A 4 16.69 33.79 -9.59
CA LYS A 4 15.84 33.89 -8.39
C LYS A 4 14.39 34.29 -8.72
N LYS A 5 14.17 35.03 -9.81
CA LYS A 5 12.82 35.40 -10.25
C LYS A 5 12.08 34.18 -10.83
N LYS A 6 12.79 33.33 -11.58
CA LYS A 6 12.26 32.06 -12.13
C LYS A 6 11.88 31.04 -11.05
N MET A 7 12.51 31.11 -9.87
CA MET A 7 12.20 30.29 -8.69
C MET A 7 10.96 30.75 -7.90
N LEU A 8 10.49 31.98 -8.11
CA LEU A 8 9.31 32.57 -7.44
C LEU A 8 8.05 32.58 -8.31
N ASP A 9 8.16 32.20 -9.59
CA ASP A 9 7.01 32.00 -10.48
C ASP A 9 6.22 30.75 -10.05
N PRO A 10 4.87 30.79 -10.03
CA PRO A 10 4.03 29.66 -9.59
C PRO A 10 4.28 28.38 -10.40
N GLU A 11 4.71 28.50 -11.65
CA GLU A 11 5.14 27.35 -12.48
C GLU A 11 6.51 26.79 -12.05
N GLY A 12 7.45 27.66 -11.67
CA GLY A 12 8.78 27.27 -11.16
C GLY A 12 8.72 26.63 -9.77
N VAL A 13 7.82 27.10 -8.92
CA VAL A 13 7.55 26.49 -7.60
C VAL A 13 6.89 25.12 -7.77
N LYS A 14 5.93 24.95 -8.71
CA LYS A 14 5.34 23.63 -8.99
C LYS A 14 6.36 22.64 -9.53
N ALA A 15 7.22 23.03 -10.47
CA ALA A 15 8.28 22.17 -10.99
C ALA A 15 9.32 21.77 -9.91
N THR A 16 9.61 22.68 -8.97
CA THR A 16 10.62 22.42 -7.92
C THR A 16 10.03 21.62 -6.75
N VAL A 17 8.77 21.85 -6.38
CA VAL A 17 8.15 21.25 -5.18
C VAL A 17 7.37 19.96 -5.52
N ILE A 18 6.74 19.88 -6.69
CA ILE A 18 5.87 18.74 -7.06
C ILE A 18 6.63 17.74 -7.94
N ASP A 19 7.30 18.18 -9.00
CA ASP A 19 7.98 17.25 -9.94
C ASP A 19 9.28 16.67 -9.40
N SER A 20 9.94 17.37 -8.46
CA SER A 20 11.19 16.87 -7.84
C SER A 20 10.95 16.04 -6.58
N TYR A 21 9.70 15.94 -6.09
CA TYR A 21 9.39 15.18 -4.89
C TYR A 21 9.36 13.68 -5.19
N LYS A 22 10.39 12.96 -4.71
CA LYS A 22 10.49 11.49 -4.79
C LYS A 22 10.01 10.85 -3.48
N PRO A 23 8.75 10.41 -3.39
CA PRO A 23 8.19 9.87 -2.15
C PRO A 23 8.90 8.60 -1.67
N GLU A 24 9.46 7.78 -2.57
CA GLU A 24 10.20 6.57 -2.23
C GLU A 24 11.45 6.82 -1.37
N GLY A 25 12.03 8.03 -1.47
CA GLY A 25 13.19 8.43 -0.68
C GLY A 25 12.86 9.26 0.55
N ALA A 26 11.59 9.64 0.77
CA ALA A 26 11.22 10.63 1.78
C ALA A 26 11.58 10.19 3.21
N LEU A 27 11.38 8.91 3.54
CA LEU A 27 11.75 8.34 4.84
C LEU A 27 13.27 8.43 5.09
N PHE A 28 14.08 8.06 4.09
CA PHE A 28 15.54 8.10 4.20
C PHE A 28 16.08 9.53 4.18
N GLY A 29 15.42 10.44 3.45
CA GLY A 29 15.69 11.88 3.50
C GLY A 29 15.44 12.45 4.90
N PHE A 30 14.32 12.09 5.52
CA PHE A 30 14.03 12.47 6.90
C PHE A 30 15.03 11.86 7.90
N LEU A 31 15.35 10.57 7.76
CA LEU A 31 16.31 9.88 8.61
C LEU A 31 17.70 10.51 8.58
N LYS A 32 18.11 11.10 7.44
CA LYS A 32 19.42 11.75 7.28
C LYS A 32 19.60 12.98 8.18
N GLU A 33 18.51 13.65 8.54
CA GLU A 33 18.55 14.81 9.46
C GLU A 33 18.78 14.40 10.93
N LEU A 34 18.73 13.10 11.25
CA LEU A 34 18.98 12.59 12.59
C LEU A 34 20.47 12.22 12.80
N PRO A 35 21.06 12.55 13.97
CA PRO A 35 22.48 12.29 14.26
C PRO A 35 22.87 10.81 14.31
N LEU A 36 21.89 9.88 14.29
CA LEU A 36 22.08 8.42 14.29
C LEU A 36 21.70 7.75 12.96
N HIS A 37 21.59 8.51 11.86
CA HIS A 37 21.07 8.02 10.58
C HIS A 37 21.80 6.77 10.06
N SER A 38 23.12 6.67 10.26
CA SER A 38 23.94 5.57 9.74
C SER A 38 23.55 4.20 10.30
N ILE A 39 22.98 4.16 11.50
CA ILE A 39 22.51 2.93 12.14
C ILE A 39 21.02 2.73 11.87
N VAL A 40 20.22 3.79 11.96
CA VAL A 40 18.76 3.68 11.82
C VAL A 40 18.34 3.37 10.38
N ALA A 41 19.02 3.92 9.38
CA ALA A 41 18.68 3.68 7.96
C ALA A 41 18.71 2.18 7.55
N PRO A 42 19.79 1.41 7.82
CA PRO A 42 19.78 -0.03 7.49
C PRO A 42 18.78 -0.82 8.33
N ILE A 43 18.54 -0.45 9.59
CA ILE A 43 17.51 -1.09 10.42
C ILE A 43 16.12 -0.84 9.83
N SER A 44 15.81 0.39 9.43
CA SER A 44 14.54 0.72 8.78
C SER A 44 14.35 -0.05 7.48
N LEU A 45 15.40 -0.25 6.67
CA LEU A 45 15.33 -1.09 5.47
C LEU A 45 14.93 -2.53 5.81
N VAL A 46 15.57 -3.15 6.80
CA VAL A 46 15.22 -4.50 7.27
C VAL A 46 13.78 -4.55 7.79
N LEU A 47 13.36 -3.54 8.54
CA LEU A 47 12.00 -3.44 9.08
C LEU A 47 10.95 -3.37 7.96
N ILE A 48 11.20 -2.58 6.92
CA ILE A 48 10.32 -2.46 5.75
C ILE A 48 10.16 -3.82 5.06
N VAL A 49 11.26 -4.56 4.87
CA VAL A 49 11.22 -5.89 4.25
C VAL A 49 10.41 -6.87 5.11
N ILE A 50 10.62 -6.89 6.43
CA ILE A 50 9.88 -7.78 7.33
C ILE A 50 8.38 -7.45 7.32
N PHE A 51 8.01 -6.17 7.45
CA PHE A 51 6.60 -5.77 7.40
C PHE A 51 5.97 -6.11 6.05
N PHE A 52 6.70 -5.94 4.96
CA PHE A 52 6.21 -6.30 3.63
C PHE A 52 5.94 -7.82 3.52
N VAL A 53 6.88 -8.66 3.96
CA VAL A 53 6.72 -10.13 3.92
C VAL A 53 5.55 -10.59 4.80
N THR A 54 5.47 -10.13 6.05
CA THR A 54 4.39 -10.52 6.97
C THR A 54 3.02 -10.03 6.50
N SER A 55 2.96 -8.82 5.91
CA SER A 55 1.72 -8.29 5.33
C SER A 55 1.28 -9.08 4.11
N SER A 56 2.21 -9.44 3.22
CA SER A 56 1.92 -10.25 2.04
C SER A 56 1.47 -11.66 2.42
N ASP A 57 2.12 -12.28 3.41
CA ASP A 57 1.77 -13.60 3.92
C ASP A 57 0.32 -13.67 4.46
N SER A 58 -0.13 -12.60 5.13
CA SER A 58 -1.50 -12.45 5.63
C SER A 58 -2.50 -12.18 4.51
N GLY A 59 -2.11 -11.38 3.50
CA GLY A 59 -2.96 -11.08 2.34
C GLY A 59 -3.26 -12.32 1.51
N SER A 60 -2.22 -13.08 1.15
CA SER A 60 -2.38 -14.32 0.38
C SER A 60 -3.23 -15.36 1.12
N LEU A 61 -3.20 -15.41 2.45
CA LEU A 61 -4.06 -16.29 3.25
C LEU A 61 -5.55 -15.93 3.11
N VAL A 62 -5.89 -14.64 3.11
CA VAL A 62 -7.28 -14.18 2.94
C VAL A 62 -7.79 -14.55 1.55
N ILE A 63 -6.99 -14.32 0.50
CA ILE A 63 -7.34 -14.69 -0.87
C ILE A 63 -7.52 -16.22 -1.01
N ASP A 64 -6.64 -16.99 -0.39
CA ASP A 64 -6.70 -18.45 -0.39
C ASP A 64 -8.00 -18.95 0.28
N THR A 65 -8.36 -18.38 1.41
CA THR A 65 -9.60 -18.74 2.14
C THR A 65 -10.87 -18.40 1.34
N ILE A 66 -10.89 -17.24 0.67
CA ILE A 66 -12.02 -16.84 -0.19
C ILE A 66 -12.15 -17.78 -1.40
N THR A 67 -11.03 -18.14 -2.02
CA THR A 67 -11.00 -19.00 -3.22
C THR A 67 -11.22 -20.48 -2.92
N ALA A 68 -10.90 -20.94 -1.71
CA ALA A 68 -11.21 -22.28 -1.21
C ALA A 68 -12.67 -22.47 -0.74
N GLY A 69 -13.52 -21.45 -0.90
CA GLY A 69 -14.93 -21.50 -0.48
C GLY A 69 -15.14 -21.43 1.04
N GLY A 70 -14.21 -20.82 1.77
CA GLY A 70 -14.27 -20.65 3.23
C GLY A 70 -13.73 -21.84 4.04
N LYS A 71 -13.11 -22.83 3.39
CA LYS A 71 -12.42 -23.93 4.08
C LYS A 71 -11.01 -23.47 4.48
N MET A 72 -10.68 -23.61 5.76
CA MET A 72 -9.38 -23.19 6.32
C MET A 72 -8.23 -24.15 5.97
N ASP A 73 -8.53 -25.35 5.44
CA ASP A 73 -7.57 -26.32 4.90
C ASP A 73 -7.37 -26.12 3.39
N ALA A 74 -6.84 -24.97 3.00
CA ALA A 74 -6.41 -24.75 1.63
C ALA A 74 -4.97 -25.29 1.42
N PRO A 75 -4.68 -25.98 0.29
CA PRO A 75 -3.39 -26.58 0.07
C PRO A 75 -2.28 -25.51 -0.06
N VAL A 76 -1.15 -25.73 0.61
CA VAL A 76 0.01 -24.80 0.68
C VAL A 76 0.48 -24.31 -0.70
N VAL A 77 0.28 -25.12 -1.75
CA VAL A 77 0.60 -24.80 -3.14
C VAL A 77 -0.26 -23.63 -3.68
N GLN A 78 -1.52 -23.55 -3.29
CA GLN A 78 -2.45 -22.49 -3.70
C GLN A 78 -2.05 -21.14 -3.08
N ARG A 79 -1.63 -21.16 -1.81
CA ARG A 79 -1.08 -19.99 -1.13
C ARG A 79 0.19 -19.45 -1.80
N VAL A 80 1.14 -20.33 -2.14
CA VAL A 80 2.36 -19.92 -2.85
C VAL A 80 2.03 -19.37 -4.23
N PHE A 81 1.08 -19.96 -4.95
CA PHE A 81 0.61 -19.44 -6.23
C PHE A 81 0.12 -17.99 -6.12
N TRP A 82 -0.76 -17.68 -5.15
CA TRP A 82 -1.28 -16.33 -4.95
C TRP A 82 -0.20 -15.33 -4.52
N CYS A 83 0.70 -15.71 -3.60
CA CYS A 83 1.81 -14.86 -3.18
C CYS A 83 2.75 -14.51 -4.34
N THR A 84 3.09 -15.49 -5.18
CA THR A 84 3.96 -15.27 -6.33
C THR A 84 3.28 -14.40 -7.39
N LEU A 85 1.98 -14.59 -7.61
CA LEU A 85 1.20 -13.82 -8.58
C LEU A 85 1.05 -12.35 -8.14
N GLU A 86 0.80 -12.08 -6.86
CA GLU A 86 0.79 -10.71 -6.30
C GLU A 86 2.13 -9.99 -6.52
N GLY A 87 3.24 -10.67 -6.21
CA GLY A 87 4.59 -10.13 -6.44
C GLY A 87 4.89 -9.87 -7.92
N LEU A 88 4.47 -10.78 -8.81
CA LEU A 88 4.68 -10.65 -10.26
C LEU A 88 3.88 -9.48 -10.85
N VAL A 89 2.63 -9.29 -10.41
CA VAL A 89 1.81 -8.13 -10.79
C VAL A 89 2.45 -6.82 -10.30
N ALA A 90 2.98 -6.80 -9.08
CA ALA A 90 3.68 -5.63 -8.56
C ALA A 90 4.93 -5.28 -9.40
N ILE A 91 5.74 -6.27 -9.75
CA ILE A 91 6.92 -6.08 -10.63
C ILE A 91 6.48 -5.57 -12.01
N ALA A 92 5.45 -6.17 -12.61
CA ALA A 92 4.95 -5.76 -13.92
C ALA A 92 4.46 -4.31 -13.93
N LEU A 93 3.74 -3.87 -12.89
CA LEU A 93 3.27 -2.49 -12.74
C LEU A 93 4.43 -1.50 -12.54
N LEU A 94 5.44 -1.89 -11.75
CA LEU A 94 6.63 -1.06 -11.55
C LEU A 94 7.44 -0.88 -12.84
N LEU A 95 7.58 -1.94 -13.65
CA LEU A 95 8.26 -1.85 -14.95
C LEU A 95 7.46 -1.06 -15.98
N GLY A 96 6.12 -1.16 -15.96
CA GLY A 96 5.25 -0.51 -16.95
C GLY A 96 5.04 0.99 -16.74
N GLY A 97 4.98 1.46 -15.48
CA GLY A 97 4.73 2.88 -15.20
C GLY A 97 5.16 3.34 -13.81
N GLY A 98 6.01 2.56 -13.13
CA GLY A 98 6.61 2.92 -11.85
C GLY A 98 5.59 3.18 -10.74
N LEU A 99 5.93 4.10 -9.84
CA LEU A 99 5.11 4.41 -8.67
C LEU A 99 3.74 5.00 -9.04
N SER A 100 3.65 5.77 -10.12
CA SER A 100 2.39 6.35 -10.58
C SER A 100 1.41 5.27 -11.03
N ALA A 101 1.89 4.25 -11.76
CA ALA A 101 1.07 3.10 -12.13
C ALA A 101 0.62 2.30 -10.92
N LEU A 102 1.52 2.05 -9.95
CA LEU A 102 1.18 1.33 -8.72
C LEU A 102 0.11 2.05 -7.90
N LYS A 103 0.24 3.38 -7.73
CA LYS A 103 -0.75 4.22 -7.05
C LYS A 103 -2.09 4.24 -7.79
N GLY A 104 -2.05 4.37 -9.12
CA GLY A 104 -3.24 4.35 -9.96
C GLY A 104 -4.01 3.03 -9.84
N ALA A 105 -3.30 1.90 -9.89
CA ALA A 105 -3.88 0.58 -9.69
C ALA A 105 -4.54 0.46 -8.30
N ALA A 106 -3.84 0.84 -7.23
CA ALA A 106 -4.36 0.77 -5.87
C ALA A 106 -5.62 1.63 -5.66
N VAL A 107 -5.66 2.86 -6.19
CA VAL A 107 -6.84 3.73 -6.09
C VAL A 107 -8.00 3.17 -6.92
N SER A 108 -7.71 2.69 -8.13
CA SER A 108 -8.73 2.10 -9.02
C SER A 108 -9.40 0.87 -8.41
N THR A 109 -8.66 0.04 -7.65
CA THR A 109 -9.24 -1.12 -6.96
C THR A 109 -9.87 -0.76 -5.62
N GLY A 110 -9.37 0.27 -4.94
CA GLY A 110 -9.88 0.70 -3.63
C GLY A 110 -11.27 1.33 -3.67
N ILE A 111 -11.57 2.13 -4.70
CA ILE A 111 -12.88 2.78 -4.87
C ILE A 111 -14.04 1.77 -4.91
N PRO A 112 -14.06 0.75 -5.79
CA PRO A 112 -15.16 -0.22 -5.82
C PRO A 112 -15.24 -1.03 -4.52
N PHE A 113 -14.11 -1.40 -3.93
CA PHE A 113 -14.07 -2.14 -2.66
C PHE A 113 -14.63 -1.33 -1.48
N THR A 114 -14.50 0.00 -1.51
CA THR A 114 -15.07 0.89 -0.48
C THR A 114 -16.59 0.72 -0.37
N PHE A 115 -17.31 0.57 -1.49
CA PHE A 115 -18.75 0.32 -1.46
C PHE A 115 -19.10 -1.01 -0.76
N VAL A 116 -18.29 -2.04 -0.99
CA VAL A 116 -18.47 -3.35 -0.33
C VAL A 116 -18.31 -3.20 1.18
N VAL A 117 -17.25 -2.52 1.63
CA VAL A 117 -17.00 -2.29 3.06
C VAL A 117 -18.12 -1.46 3.70
N LEU A 118 -18.65 -0.44 3.02
CA LEU A 118 -19.79 0.34 3.53
C LEU A 118 -21.04 -0.52 3.72
N ILE A 119 -21.33 -1.43 2.78
CA ILE A 119 -22.44 -2.38 2.92
C ILE A 119 -22.17 -3.33 4.09
N MET A 120 -20.94 -3.83 4.25
CA MET A 120 -20.56 -4.68 5.38
C MET A 120 -20.75 -3.97 6.73
N CYS A 121 -20.38 -2.69 6.84
CA CYS A 121 -20.63 -1.87 8.02
C CYS A 121 -22.12 -1.74 8.32
N TYR A 122 -22.95 -1.55 7.28
CA TYR A 122 -24.40 -1.49 7.42
C TYR A 122 -25.00 -2.84 7.89
N CYS A 123 -24.55 -3.95 7.29
CA CYS A 123 -24.96 -5.29 7.70
C CYS A 123 -24.54 -5.61 9.13
N LEU A 124 -23.32 -5.21 9.53
CA LEU A 124 -22.83 -5.38 10.90
C LEU A 124 -23.68 -4.58 11.89
N TRP A 125 -24.03 -3.34 11.57
CA TRP A 125 -24.93 -2.55 12.41
C TRP A 125 -26.31 -3.18 12.52
N LEU A 126 -26.87 -3.69 11.42
CA LEU A 126 -28.15 -4.38 11.43
C LEU A 126 -28.09 -5.67 12.29
N ALA A 127 -27.03 -6.47 12.14
CA ALA A 127 -26.81 -7.69 12.91
C ALA A 127 -26.70 -7.38 14.42
N LEU A 128 -25.91 -6.37 14.79
CA LEU A 128 -25.76 -5.94 16.18
C LEU A 128 -27.08 -5.43 16.78
N LYS A 129 -27.87 -4.68 16.01
CA LYS A 129 -29.18 -4.19 16.45
C LYS A 129 -30.21 -5.33 16.59
N ALA A 130 -30.13 -6.34 15.74
CA ALA A 130 -30.98 -7.54 15.82
C ALA A 130 -30.64 -8.39 17.05
N GLU A 131 -29.36 -8.50 17.41
CA GLU A 131 -28.91 -9.20 18.61
C GLU A 131 -29.31 -8.46 19.89
N HIS A 132 -29.14 -7.13 19.93
CA HIS A 132 -29.58 -6.32 21.08
C HIS A 132 -31.10 -6.38 21.31
N LYS A 133 -31.91 -6.57 20.26
CA LYS A 133 -33.37 -6.70 20.37
C LYS A 133 -33.82 -8.10 20.81
N LYS A 134 -32.92 -9.10 20.83
CA LYS A 134 -33.19 -10.47 21.30
C LYS A 134 -32.92 -10.65 22.81
N LEU A 135 -32.32 -9.67 23.46
CA LEU A 135 -32.14 -9.58 24.91
C LEU A 135 -33.28 -8.75 25.53
#